data_AF-A0A066V2Z7-F1
#
_entry.id   AF-A0A066V2Z7-F1
#
_cell.length_a   1.000
_cell.length_b   1.000
_cell.length_c   1.000
_cell.angle_alpha   90.00
_cell.angle_beta   90.00
_cell.angle_gamma   90.00
#
_symmetry.space_group_name_H-M   'P 1'
#
loop_
_entity.id
_entity.type
_entity.pdbx_description
1 polymer ?
#
loop_
_entity_poly.entity_id
_entity_poly.type
_entity_poly.pdbx_seq_one_letter_code
_entity_poly.pdbx_strand_id
1 'polypeptide(L)'
;MSTKDSFNAALQARNPSNNYIAHLKIWETAEDDTGAGAAGSSQRKARYLILAVDKSSGKVSINKAKRNANGSFSIGKDWDLNTLHEVQVYGPDSFCITLTRAYKWQTERPREQTLFLQSLVKVYRKYTG
;
A
#
# COMPACT_ATOMS: atom_id res chain seq x y z
N MET A 1 -16.88 -10.53 9.40
CA MET A 1 -16.51 -9.64 8.28
C MET A 1 -15.10 -9.98 7.86
N SER A 2 -14.85 -10.27 6.58
CA SER A 2 -13.49 -10.62 6.13
C SER A 2 -12.60 -9.37 6.09
N THR A 3 -11.27 -9.55 6.13
CA THR A 3 -10.33 -8.42 6.02
C THR A 3 -10.54 -7.62 4.73
N LYS A 4 -10.89 -8.30 3.62
CA LYS A 4 -11.26 -7.66 2.35
C LYS A 4 -12.46 -6.73 2.49
N ASP A 5 -13.49 -7.16 3.20
CA ASP A 5 -14.70 -6.35 3.40
C ASP A 5 -14.36 -5.10 4.22
N SER A 6 -13.50 -5.22 5.24
CA SER A 6 -13.04 -4.07 6.02
C SER A 6 -12.20 -3.09 5.21
N PHE A 7 -11.39 -3.56 4.25
CA PHE A 7 -10.71 -2.67 3.31
C PHE A 7 -11.67 -1.98 2.35
N ASN A 8 -12.63 -2.71 1.78
CA ASN A 8 -13.66 -2.13 0.93
C ASN A 8 -14.46 -1.05 1.68
N ALA A 9 -14.85 -1.30 2.92
CA ALA A 9 -15.55 -0.32 3.75
C ALA A 9 -14.71 0.96 3.95
N ALA A 10 -13.41 0.83 4.27
CA ALA A 10 -12.52 1.97 4.44
C ALA A 10 -12.31 2.77 3.13
N LEU A 11 -12.21 2.08 1.99
CA LEU A 11 -12.10 2.70 0.68
C LEU A 11 -13.38 3.44 0.27
N GLN A 12 -14.54 2.81 0.49
CA GLN A 12 -15.85 3.32 0.10
C GLN A 12 -16.32 4.48 0.98
N ALA A 13 -15.87 4.53 2.24
CA ALA A 13 -16.07 5.69 3.11
C ALA A 13 -15.41 6.98 2.56
N ARG A 14 -14.36 6.86 1.72
CA ARG A 14 -13.72 8.01 1.07
C ARG A 14 -14.32 8.32 -0.30
N ASN A 15 -14.63 7.29 -1.09
CA ASN A 15 -15.33 7.41 -2.36
C ASN A 15 -16.15 6.12 -2.59
N PRO A 16 -17.49 6.18 -2.64
CA PRO A 16 -18.35 5.00 -2.80
C PRO A 16 -18.06 4.15 -4.04
N SER A 17 -17.48 4.76 -5.09
CA SER A 17 -17.09 4.08 -6.33
C SER A 17 -15.81 3.25 -6.20
N ASN A 18 -15.04 3.41 -5.11
CA ASN A 18 -13.83 2.65 -4.89
C ASN A 18 -14.11 1.15 -4.74
N ASN A 19 -13.23 0.35 -5.32
CA ASN A 19 -13.26 -1.09 -5.23
C ASN A 19 -11.86 -1.65 -4.99
N TYR A 20 -11.74 -2.52 -3.99
CA TYR A 20 -10.51 -3.23 -3.65
C TYR A 20 -9.98 -4.07 -4.82
N ILE A 21 -8.66 -4.08 -4.99
CA ILE A 21 -7.94 -4.98 -5.92
C ILE A 21 -7.01 -5.93 -5.15
N ALA A 22 -6.06 -5.36 -4.39
CA ALA A 22 -5.02 -6.11 -3.68
C ALA A 22 -4.60 -5.36 -2.42
N HIS A 23 -3.98 -6.04 -1.46
CA HIS A 23 -3.34 -5.40 -0.32
C HIS A 23 -2.04 -6.09 0.06
N LEU A 24 -1.24 -5.38 0.86
CA LEU A 24 0.00 -5.87 1.45
C LEU A 24 0.17 -5.26 2.84
N LYS A 25 0.44 -6.11 3.84
CA LYS A 25 0.88 -5.64 5.15
C LYS A 25 2.36 -5.25 5.09
N ILE A 26 2.66 -4.06 5.58
CA ILE A 26 4.00 -3.48 5.62
C ILE A 26 4.37 -3.02 7.03
N TRP A 27 5.66 -2.93 7.28
CA TRP A 27 6.24 -2.37 8.51
C TRP A 27 6.86 -1.01 8.21
N GLU A 28 6.50 -0.02 9.02
CA GLU A 28 7.07 1.32 8.99
C GLU A 28 7.97 1.47 10.23
N THR A 29 9.24 1.82 10.03
CA THR A 29 10.10 2.20 11.16
C THR A 29 9.85 3.66 11.52
N ALA A 30 10.09 4.03 12.78
CA ALA A 30 9.87 5.41 13.24
C ALA A 30 10.77 6.45 12.55
N GLU A 31 11.84 6.00 11.89
CA GLU A 31 12.87 6.82 11.23
C GLU A 31 12.65 6.95 9.71
N ASP A 32 11.79 6.12 9.12
CA ASP A 32 11.53 6.11 7.67
C ASP A 32 10.71 7.31 7.16
N ASP A 33 10.27 8.22 8.03
CA ASP A 33 9.65 9.48 7.57
C ASP A 33 10.69 10.45 6.98
N THR A 34 11.98 10.30 7.34
CA THR A 34 13.10 11.15 6.90
C THR A 34 14.26 10.42 6.19
N GLY A 35 14.20 9.10 6.01
CA GLY A 35 15.09 8.38 5.08
C GLY A 35 16.52 8.11 5.59
N ALA A 36 16.75 8.06 6.89
CA ALA A 36 18.03 7.63 7.47
C ALA A 36 17.77 6.48 8.45
N GLY A 37 18.28 5.29 8.15
CA GLY A 37 18.13 4.11 8.98
C GLY A 37 19.19 4.05 10.08
N ALA A 38 18.77 3.86 11.32
CA ALA A 38 19.62 3.48 12.43
C ALA A 38 19.09 2.24 13.16
N ALA A 39 20.02 1.38 13.56
CA ALA A 39 19.76 0.13 14.26
C ALA A 39 19.50 0.39 15.75
N GLY A 40 18.26 0.72 16.09
CA GLY A 40 17.70 0.62 17.44
C GLY A 40 16.48 -0.29 17.42
N SER A 41 15.94 -0.67 18.59
CA SER A 41 14.64 -1.36 18.70
C SER A 41 13.49 -0.42 18.30
N SER A 42 13.47 -0.01 17.03
CA SER A 42 12.48 0.88 16.45
C SER A 42 11.14 0.15 16.46
N GLN A 43 10.18 0.68 17.20
CA GLN A 43 8.81 0.16 17.23
C GLN A 43 8.24 0.12 15.81
N ARG A 44 8.19 -1.08 15.21
CA ARG A 44 7.63 -1.27 13.87
C ARG A 44 6.14 -1.03 13.91
N LYS A 45 5.67 -0.04 13.16
CA LYS A 45 4.25 0.27 13.04
C LYS A 45 3.68 -0.53 11.88
N ALA A 46 2.71 -1.42 12.15
CA ALA A 46 1.99 -2.13 11.12
C ALA A 46 1.14 -1.16 10.29
N ARG A 47 1.27 -1.23 8.97
CA ARG A 47 0.47 -0.50 7.98
C ARG A 47 0.05 -1.45 6.86
N TYR A 48 -0.86 -0.98 6.03
CA TYR A 48 -1.37 -1.71 4.88
C TYR A 48 -1.32 -0.82 3.66
N LEU A 49 -0.73 -1.33 2.58
CA LEU A 49 -0.93 -0.78 1.25
C LEU A 49 -2.15 -1.47 0.66
N ILE A 50 -3.06 -0.69 0.08
CA ILE A 50 -4.29 -1.18 -0.54
C ILE A 50 -4.38 -0.57 -1.93
N LEU A 51 -4.36 -1.44 -2.95
CA LEU A 51 -4.57 -1.04 -4.34
C LEU A 51 -6.07 -1.06 -4.61
N ALA A 52 -6.60 0.04 -5.12
CA ALA A 52 -8.02 0.22 -5.38
C ALA A 52 -8.27 0.93 -6.71
N VAL A 53 -9.39 0.62 -7.36
CA VAL A 53 -9.88 1.35 -8.54
C VAL A 53 -11.14 2.11 -8.18
N ASP A 54 -11.22 3.36 -8.62
CA ASP A 54 -12.47 4.09 -8.69
C ASP A 54 -13.23 3.62 -9.94
N LYS A 55 -14.31 2.87 -9.75
CA LYS A 55 -15.10 2.30 -10.86
C LYS A 55 -15.75 3.36 -11.75
N SER A 56 -15.92 4.58 -11.27
CA SER A 56 -16.55 5.66 -12.03
C SER A 56 -15.59 6.35 -12.99
N SER A 57 -14.31 6.47 -12.61
CA SER A 57 -13.28 7.16 -13.41
C SER A 57 -12.25 6.23 -14.02
N GLY A 58 -12.18 4.97 -13.57
CA GLY A 58 -11.12 4.03 -13.94
C GLY A 58 -9.77 4.32 -13.29
N LYS A 59 -9.65 5.41 -12.52
CA LYS A 59 -8.40 5.78 -11.83
C LYS A 59 -8.05 4.75 -10.76
N VAL A 60 -6.77 4.45 -10.66
CA VAL A 60 -6.25 3.49 -9.67
C VAL A 60 -5.41 4.24 -8.64
N SER A 61 -5.59 3.90 -7.37
CA SER A 61 -4.84 4.47 -6.26
C SER A 61 -4.15 3.42 -5.40
N ILE A 62 -3.00 3.77 -4.84
CA ILE A 62 -2.34 3.06 -3.75
C ILE A 62 -2.72 3.79 -2.46
N ASN A 63 -3.25 3.09 -1.46
CA ASN A 63 -3.74 3.68 -0.22
C ASN A 63 -2.95 3.12 0.97
N LYS A 64 -2.40 3.97 1.83
CA LYS A 64 -1.75 3.60 3.10
C LYS A 64 -2.76 3.69 4.25
N ALA A 65 -3.01 2.56 4.90
CA ALA A 65 -3.96 2.44 6.01
C ALA A 65 -3.34 1.91 7.30
N LYS A 66 -3.93 2.28 8.43
CA LYS A 66 -3.71 1.67 9.75
C LYS A 66 -4.93 0.83 10.14
N ARG A 67 -4.72 -0.25 10.91
CA ARG A 67 -5.80 -0.99 11.57
C ARG A 67 -6.09 -0.36 12.94
N ASN A 68 -7.36 -0.14 13.24
CA ASN A 68 -7.85 0.42 14.49
C ASN A 68 -8.07 -0.68 15.54
N ALA A 69 -8.19 -0.30 16.82
CA ALA A 69 -8.44 -1.24 17.92
C ALA A 69 -9.74 -2.03 17.73
N ASN A 70 -10.76 -1.41 17.14
CA ASN A 70 -12.04 -2.06 16.80
C ASN A 70 -11.97 -2.94 15.53
N GLY A 71 -10.80 -3.11 14.93
CA GLY A 71 -10.59 -3.93 13.73
C GLY A 71 -10.89 -3.24 12.39
N SER A 72 -11.48 -2.05 12.38
CA SER A 72 -11.65 -1.23 11.17
C SER A 72 -10.31 -0.69 10.65
N PHE A 73 -10.32 -0.08 9.47
CA PHE A 73 -9.14 0.55 8.88
C PHE A 73 -9.37 2.03 8.64
N SER A 74 -8.32 2.83 8.85
CA SER A 74 -8.30 4.25 8.51
C SER A 74 -7.22 4.50 7.47
N ILE A 75 -7.60 5.07 6.33
CA ILE A 75 -6.67 5.48 5.27
C ILE A 75 -6.15 6.87 5.61
N GLY A 76 -4.83 6.99 5.78
CA GLY A 76 -4.18 8.27 6.11
C GLY A 76 -3.48 8.94 4.92
N LYS A 77 -3.14 8.17 3.89
CA LYS A 77 -2.51 8.68 2.67
C LYS A 77 -2.93 7.83 1.49
N ASP A 78 -3.02 8.45 0.33
CA ASP A 78 -3.24 7.79 -0.95
C ASP A 78 -2.40 8.46 -2.02
N TRP A 79 -2.12 7.71 -3.06
CA TRP A 79 -1.36 8.15 -4.22
C TRP A 79 -2.04 7.67 -5.48
N ASP A 80 -2.12 8.53 -6.49
CA ASP A 80 -2.53 8.14 -7.84
C ASP A 80 -1.46 7.23 -8.46
N LEU A 81 -1.88 6.06 -8.96
CA LEU A 81 -0.99 5.09 -9.57
C LEU A 81 -0.25 5.66 -10.80
N ASN A 82 -0.82 6.66 -11.49
CA ASN A 82 -0.17 7.36 -12.59
C ASN A 82 1.12 8.09 -12.17
N THR A 83 1.28 8.38 -10.87
CA THR A 83 2.48 9.03 -10.34
C THR A 83 3.58 8.02 -9.96
N LEU A 84 3.35 6.72 -10.15
CA LEU A 84 4.36 5.70 -9.91
C LEU A 84 5.42 5.72 -11.01
N HIS A 85 6.67 5.95 -10.62
CA HIS A 85 7.83 6.00 -11.52
C HIS A 85 8.66 4.72 -11.46
N GLU A 86 8.80 4.13 -10.27
CA GLU A 86 9.68 2.98 -10.07
C GLU A 86 9.15 2.01 -9.02
N VAL A 87 9.40 0.72 -9.23
CA VAL A 87 9.26 -0.34 -8.24
C VAL A 87 10.57 -1.09 -8.16
N GLN A 88 11.28 -0.99 -7.04
CA GLN A 88 12.56 -1.64 -6.80
C GLN A 88 12.41 -2.71 -5.72
N VAL A 89 12.91 -3.92 -5.97
CA VAL A 89 12.86 -5.03 -5.00
C VAL A 89 14.28 -5.29 -4.50
N TYR A 90 14.52 -5.10 -3.20
CA TYR A 90 15.85 -5.33 -2.60
C TYR A 90 16.01 -6.74 -2.06
N GLY A 91 14.90 -7.40 -1.75
CA GLY A 91 14.90 -8.73 -1.16
C GLY A 91 13.50 -9.34 -1.09
N PRO A 92 13.39 -10.56 -0.54
CA PRO A 92 12.13 -11.27 -0.44
C PRO A 92 11.09 -10.52 0.42
N ASP A 93 11.54 -9.71 1.38
CA ASP A 93 10.70 -8.97 2.33
C ASP A 93 10.93 -7.45 2.31
N SER A 94 11.72 -6.92 1.37
CA SER A 94 11.97 -5.48 1.25
C SER A 94 11.88 -4.97 -0.18
N PHE A 95 11.20 -3.84 -0.33
CA PHE A 95 11.02 -3.16 -1.60
C PHE A 95 10.92 -1.64 -1.40
N CYS A 96 11.01 -0.89 -2.49
CA CYS A 96 10.75 0.54 -2.57
C CYS A 96 9.83 0.83 -3.76
N ILE A 97 8.97 1.82 -3.60
CA ILE A 97 8.27 2.45 -4.72
C ILE A 97 8.64 3.93 -4.77
N THR A 98 8.86 4.45 -5.97
CA THR A 98 9.15 5.87 -6.20
C THR A 98 7.94 6.51 -6.82
N LEU A 99 7.37 7.49 -6.12
CA LEU A 99 6.37 8.42 -6.67
C LEU A 99 7.00 9.82 -6.70
N THR A 100 6.44 10.80 -5.99
CA THR A 100 7.11 12.09 -5.75
C THR A 100 8.37 11.98 -4.88
N ARG A 101 8.47 10.91 -4.09
CA ARG A 101 9.66 10.49 -3.34
C ARG A 101 9.71 8.97 -3.27
N ALA A 102 10.86 8.44 -2.89
CA ALA A 102 11.04 7.03 -2.58
C ALA A 102 10.36 6.67 -1.25
N TYR A 103 9.63 5.56 -1.23
CA TYR A 103 9.05 4.94 -0.05
C TYR A 103 9.54 3.51 0.05
N LYS A 104 10.38 3.25 1.07
CA LYS A 104 10.91 1.92 1.35
C LYS A 104 10.11 1.27 2.47
N TRP A 105 9.81 -0.02 2.30
CA TRP A 105 9.11 -0.79 3.32
C TRP A 105 9.68 -2.20 3.46
N GLN A 106 9.42 -2.78 4.62
CA GLN A 106 9.52 -4.22 4.84
C GLN A 106 8.13 -4.85 4.88
N THR A 107 8.03 -6.13 4.53
CA THR A 107 6.79 -6.91 4.52
C THR A 107 6.86 -8.04 5.53
N GLU A 108 5.72 -8.62 5.90
CA GLU A 108 5.67 -9.76 6.83
C GLU A 108 5.94 -11.10 6.12
N ARG A 109 5.48 -11.24 4.87
CA ARG A 109 5.54 -12.50 4.13
C ARG A 109 6.03 -12.28 2.70
N PRO A 110 7.15 -12.91 2.29
CA PRO A 110 7.69 -12.76 0.93
C PRO A 110 6.73 -13.11 -0.20
N ARG A 111 5.88 -14.12 0.01
CA ARG A 111 4.85 -14.51 -0.96
C ARG A 111 3.82 -13.39 -1.17
N GLU A 112 3.40 -12.72 -0.09
CA GLU A 112 2.44 -11.63 -0.18
C GLU A 112 3.05 -10.41 -0.88
N GLN A 113 4.32 -10.09 -0.61
CA GLN A 113 5.07 -9.07 -1.35
C GLN A 113 5.02 -9.35 -2.85
N THR A 114 5.41 -10.57 -3.25
CA THR A 114 5.46 -10.96 -4.67
C THR A 114 4.10 -10.81 -5.34
N LEU A 115 3.04 -11.35 -4.73
CA LEU A 115 1.68 -11.29 -5.28
C LEU A 115 1.16 -9.85 -5.38
N PHE A 116 1.45 -9.02 -4.39
CA PHE A 116 1.05 -7.62 -4.40
C PHE A 116 1.79 -6.83 -5.49
N LEU A 117 3.12 -6.97 -5.59
CA LEU A 117 3.91 -6.25 -6.60
C LEU A 117 3.58 -6.71 -8.03
N GLN A 118 3.33 -8.00 -8.25
CA GLN A 118 2.81 -8.49 -9.53
C GLN A 118 1.46 -7.86 -9.88
N SER A 119 0.55 -7.78 -8.91
CA SER A 119 -0.75 -7.13 -9.09
C SER A 119 -0.60 -5.64 -9.39
N LEU A 120 0.30 -4.94 -8.68
CA LEU A 120 0.61 -3.53 -8.89
C LEU A 120 1.09 -3.27 -10.32
N VAL A 121 2.11 -4.01 -10.79
CA VAL A 121 2.67 -3.84 -12.14
C VAL A 121 1.64 -4.20 -13.22
N LYS A 122 0.85 -5.26 -13.01
CA LYS A 122 -0.22 -5.66 -13.94
C LYS A 122 -1.28 -4.57 -14.08
N VAL A 123 -1.69 -3.97 -12.96
CA VAL A 123 -2.70 -2.91 -12.96
C VAL A 123 -2.13 -1.62 -13.55
N TYR A 124 -0.89 -1.25 -13.21
CA TYR A 124 -0.20 -0.11 -13.84
C TYR A 124 -0.24 -0.23 -15.37
N ARG A 125 0.28 -1.33 -15.93
CA ARG A 125 0.27 -1.58 -17.38
C ARG A 125 -1.13 -1.54 -18.03
N LYS A 126 -2.19 -1.84 -17.28
CA LYS A 126 -3.55 -1.84 -17.81
C LYS A 126 -4.22 -0.46 -17.77
N TYR A 127 -3.86 0.39 -16.80
CA TYR A 127 -4.60 1.62 -16.50
C TYR A 127 -3.77 2.90 -16.66
N THR A 128 -2.45 2.81 -16.87
CA THR A 128 -1.55 3.97 -17.02
C THR A 128 -0.88 4.00 -18.41
N GLY A 129 -1.60 3.57 -19.45
CA GLY A 129 -1.15 3.57 -20.85
C GLY A 129 -2.21 4.17 -21.76
#